data_AF-A0A9E3R966-F1
#
_entry.id   AF-A0A9E3R966-F1
#
_cell.length_a   1.000
_cell.length_b   1.000
_cell.length_c   1.000
_cell.angle_alpha   90.00
_cell.angle_beta   90.00
_cell.angle_gamma   90.00
#
_symmetry.space_group_name_H-M   'P 1'
#
loop_
_entity.id
_entity.type
_entity.pdbx_description
1 polymer ?
#
loop_
_entity_poly.entity_id
_entity_poly.type
_entity_poly.pdbx_seq_one_letter_code
_entity_poly.pdbx_strand_id
1 'polypeptide(L)'
;MPLPFVPGWREARARDRRTRAVLDGLRREPDGADVQWLADAAANGDADHAAWELRYARAALGLLVAQRDALDDRTVADLTHAYQRSLDDDPRIAIDRRDLAERQFQERLLAYREALTVRGGSLQAADRVGRCLLAFASDGARTAGAPLAYAIELLQRYTDEAADLLRAAFGEAKLPEDVKPSVLRHER
;
A
#
# COMPACT_ATOMS: atom_id res chain seq x y z
N MET A 1 13.38 38.94 22.36
CA MET A 1 13.91 38.19 21.20
C MET A 1 12.95 37.04 20.90
N PRO A 2 12.17 37.07 19.80
CA PRO A 2 11.33 35.94 19.42
C PRO A 2 12.19 34.87 18.75
N LEU A 3 12.06 33.61 19.17
CA LEU A 3 12.82 32.49 18.61
C LEU A 3 12.44 32.26 17.12
N PRO A 4 13.40 32.15 16.19
CA PRO A 4 13.15 32.10 14.74
C PRO A 4 12.65 30.73 14.20
N PHE A 5 12.14 29.82 15.05
CA PHE A 5 11.94 28.40 14.69
C PHE A 5 10.48 27.96 14.48
N VAL A 6 9.52 28.88 14.42
CA VAL A 6 8.10 28.54 14.66
C VAL A 6 7.31 28.04 13.43
N PRO A 7 7.50 28.55 12.19
CA PRO A 7 6.68 28.12 11.05
C PRO A 7 7.01 26.70 10.54
N GLY A 8 8.27 26.42 10.21
CA GLY A 8 8.68 25.13 9.65
C GLY A 8 8.45 23.95 10.61
N TRP A 9 8.58 24.19 11.92
CA TRP A 9 8.29 23.18 12.94
C TRP A 9 6.80 22.81 13.01
N ARG A 10 5.90 23.79 12.85
CA ARG A 10 4.44 23.56 12.86
C ARG A 10 4.02 22.80 11.61
N GLU A 11 4.57 23.16 10.45
CA GLU A 11 4.31 22.47 9.18
C GLU A 11 4.80 21.03 9.22
N ALA A 12 6.03 20.79 9.69
CA ALA A 12 6.57 19.44 9.87
C ALA A 12 5.72 18.60 10.82
N ARG A 13 5.26 19.16 11.95
CA ARG A 13 4.35 18.47 12.88
C ARG A 13 2.98 18.18 12.26
N ALA A 14 2.42 19.14 11.51
CA ALA A 14 1.13 18.92 10.85
C ALA A 14 1.24 17.81 9.80
N ARG A 15 2.35 17.76 9.08
CA ARG A 15 2.66 16.71 8.11
C ARG A 15 2.83 15.34 8.76
N ASP A 16 3.64 15.24 9.82
CA ASP A 16 3.80 13.99 10.58
C ASP A 16 2.46 13.48 11.13
N ARG A 17 1.58 14.36 11.63
CA ARG A 17 0.22 13.97 12.04
C ARG A 17 -0.63 13.40 10.89
N ARG A 18 -0.57 14.01 9.71
CA ARG A 18 -1.29 13.53 8.51
C ARG A 18 -0.76 12.15 8.06
N THR A 19 0.56 12.00 8.02
CA THR A 19 1.21 10.72 7.69
C THR A 19 0.78 9.62 8.65
N ARG A 20 0.74 9.89 9.97
CA ARG A 20 0.26 8.93 10.97
C ARG A 20 -1.21 8.57 10.78
N ALA A 21 -2.07 9.55 10.51
CA ALA A 21 -3.48 9.29 10.28
C ALA A 21 -3.72 8.35 9.07
N VAL A 22 -2.98 8.55 7.98
CA VAL A 22 -3.04 7.63 6.82
C VAL A 22 -2.51 6.25 7.20
N LEU A 23 -1.35 6.19 7.87
CA LEU A 23 -0.73 4.94 8.29
C LEU A 23 -1.65 4.12 9.20
N ASP A 24 -2.31 4.75 10.17
CA ASP A 24 -3.26 4.09 11.07
C ASP A 24 -4.43 3.47 10.29
N GLY A 25 -4.90 4.14 9.23
CA GLY A 25 -5.93 3.62 8.33
C GLY A 25 -5.46 2.45 7.46
N LEU A 26 -4.20 2.49 7.00
CA LEU A 26 -3.58 1.41 6.22
C LEU A 26 -3.27 0.18 7.09
N ARG A 27 -2.97 0.38 8.38
CA ARG A 27 -2.69 -0.69 9.36
C ARG A 27 -3.92 -1.25 10.05
N ARG A 28 -5.13 -0.79 9.67
CA ARG A 28 -6.37 -1.36 10.20
C ARG A 28 -6.41 -2.86 9.94
N GLU A 29 -6.87 -3.61 10.93
CA GLU A 29 -7.04 -5.05 10.83
C GLU A 29 -7.97 -5.40 9.66
N PRO A 30 -7.60 -6.37 8.79
CA PRO A 30 -8.49 -6.88 7.77
C PRO A 30 -9.78 -7.46 8.36
N ASP A 31 -10.87 -7.43 7.59
CA ASP A 31 -12.14 -8.02 8.01
C ASP A 31 -12.00 -9.54 8.20
N GLY A 32 -12.57 -10.07 9.28
CA GLY A 32 -12.48 -11.50 9.60
C GLY A 32 -13.05 -12.41 8.51
N ALA A 33 -14.08 -11.96 7.78
CA ALA A 33 -14.63 -12.70 6.66
C ALA A 33 -13.67 -12.73 5.45
N ASP A 34 -12.98 -11.61 5.18
CA ASP A 34 -11.96 -11.54 4.12
C ASP A 34 -10.75 -12.43 4.47
N VAL A 35 -10.35 -12.44 5.75
CA VAL A 35 -9.28 -13.32 6.26
C VAL A 35 -9.67 -14.79 6.10
N GLN A 36 -10.86 -15.16 6.58
CA GLN A 36 -11.33 -16.55 6.49
C GLN A 36 -11.45 -16.99 5.03
N TRP A 37 -11.99 -16.14 4.16
CA TRP A 37 -12.08 -16.42 2.74
C TRP A 37 -10.70 -16.68 2.13
N LEU A 38 -9.69 -15.84 2.41
CA LEU A 38 -8.35 -16.02 1.85
C LEU A 38 -7.68 -17.28 2.43
N ALA A 39 -7.94 -17.58 3.70
CA ALA A 39 -7.47 -18.79 4.35
C ALA A 39 -7.97 -20.05 3.64
N ASP A 40 -9.27 -20.09 3.35
CA ASP A 40 -9.93 -21.21 2.66
C ASP A 40 -9.53 -21.29 1.18
N ALA A 41 -9.41 -20.14 0.51
CA ALA A 41 -9.17 -20.08 -0.92
C ALA A 41 -7.71 -20.34 -1.31
N ALA A 42 -6.75 -19.97 -0.46
CA ALA A 42 -5.33 -19.97 -0.83
C ALA A 42 -4.40 -20.44 0.30
N ALA A 43 -4.66 -20.12 1.57
CA ALA A 43 -3.71 -20.38 2.66
C ALA A 43 -3.85 -21.75 3.35
N ASN A 44 -4.49 -22.74 2.72
CA ASN A 44 -4.72 -24.08 3.30
C ASN A 44 -5.39 -24.04 4.70
N GLY A 45 -6.26 -23.07 4.94
CA GLY A 45 -6.92 -22.85 6.23
C GLY A 45 -6.09 -22.07 7.26
N ASP A 46 -4.89 -21.61 6.90
CA ASP A 46 -4.06 -20.78 7.77
C ASP A 46 -4.57 -19.32 7.79
N ALA A 47 -5.42 -19.04 8.78
CA ALA A 47 -6.00 -17.71 8.98
C ALA A 47 -4.97 -16.66 9.41
N ASP A 48 -3.91 -17.05 10.11
CA ASP A 48 -2.87 -16.11 10.55
C ASP A 48 -2.01 -15.66 9.37
N HIS A 49 -1.62 -16.59 8.50
CA HIS A 49 -0.94 -16.28 7.24
C HIS A 49 -1.81 -15.40 6.34
N ALA A 50 -3.08 -15.77 6.16
CA ALA A 50 -4.04 -14.98 5.38
C ALA A 50 -4.18 -13.54 5.92
N ALA A 51 -4.27 -13.37 7.24
CA ALA A 51 -4.35 -12.06 7.86
C ALA A 51 -3.07 -11.23 7.58
N TRP A 52 -1.89 -11.84 7.66
CA TRP A 52 -0.63 -11.16 7.33
C TRP A 52 -0.55 -10.73 5.86
N GLU A 53 -0.94 -11.60 4.92
CA GLU A 53 -0.95 -11.23 3.50
C GLU A 53 -1.93 -10.09 3.21
N LEU A 54 -3.10 -10.05 3.86
CA LEU A 54 -4.03 -8.93 3.71
C LEU A 54 -3.50 -7.63 4.32
N ARG A 55 -2.82 -7.68 5.48
CA ARG A 55 -2.14 -6.51 6.06
C ARG A 55 -1.06 -5.97 5.11
N TYR A 56 -0.24 -6.85 4.52
CA TYR A 56 0.77 -6.44 3.54
C TYR A 56 0.14 -5.89 2.26
N ALA A 57 -0.90 -6.52 1.72
CA ALA A 57 -1.60 -6.06 0.53
C ALA A 57 -2.18 -4.66 0.72
N ARG A 58 -2.85 -4.42 1.84
CA ARG A 58 -3.45 -3.13 2.19
C ARG A 58 -2.40 -2.02 2.29
N ALA A 59 -1.30 -2.27 2.99
CA ALA A 59 -0.21 -1.31 3.11
C ALA A 59 0.50 -1.05 1.78
N ALA A 60 0.82 -2.10 1.02
CA ALA A 60 1.53 -2.00 -0.24
C ALA A 60 0.70 -1.23 -1.28
N LEU A 61 -0.58 -1.55 -1.43
CA LEU A 61 -1.50 -0.81 -2.30
C LEU A 61 -1.62 0.65 -1.85
N GLY A 62 -1.71 0.91 -0.54
CA GLY A 62 -1.74 2.27 -0.02
C GLY A 62 -0.52 3.11 -0.41
N LEU A 63 0.68 2.54 -0.34
CA LEU A 63 1.91 3.22 -0.80
C LEU A 63 1.92 3.42 -2.32
N LEU A 64 1.40 2.46 -3.09
CA LEU A 64 1.31 2.57 -4.55
C LEU A 64 0.28 3.60 -5.00
N VAL A 65 -0.84 3.73 -4.31
CA VAL A 65 -1.82 4.80 -4.52
C VAL A 65 -1.19 6.15 -4.20
N ALA A 66 -0.48 6.27 -3.08
CA ALA A 66 0.25 7.50 -2.74
C ALA A 66 1.28 7.90 -3.81
N GLN A 67 1.94 6.92 -4.44
CA GLN A 67 2.86 7.14 -5.56
C GLN A 67 2.15 7.57 -6.84
N ARG A 68 1.00 6.96 -7.15
CA ARG A 68 0.24 7.26 -8.37
C ARG A 68 -0.42 8.63 -8.29
N ASP A 69 -1.07 8.92 -7.17
CA ASP A 69 -1.86 10.13 -6.96
C ASP A 69 -0.97 11.28 -6.44
N ALA A 70 0.34 11.20 -6.69
CA ALA A 70 1.40 12.01 -6.10
C ALA A 70 0.98 13.46 -5.81
N LEU A 71 0.62 13.70 -4.54
CA LEU A 71 0.40 15.04 -4.00
C LEU A 71 1.74 15.81 -3.91
N ASP A 72 2.82 15.11 -3.55
CA ASP A 72 4.24 15.48 -3.69
C ASP A 72 5.16 14.25 -3.45
N ASP A 73 6.40 14.25 -3.96
CA ASP A 73 7.39 13.17 -3.76
C ASP A 73 7.69 12.90 -2.28
N ARG A 74 7.54 13.93 -1.45
CA ARG A 74 7.82 13.88 -0.03
C ARG A 74 6.77 13.02 0.70
N THR A 75 5.54 12.92 0.19
CA THR A 75 4.43 12.21 0.85
C THR A 75 4.66 10.71 0.80
N VAL A 76 5.11 10.22 -0.34
CA VAL A 76 5.50 8.82 -0.52
C VAL A 76 6.67 8.46 0.40
N ALA A 77 7.70 9.31 0.47
CA ALA A 77 8.86 9.08 1.32
C ALA A 77 8.46 9.04 2.80
N ASP A 78 7.65 10.00 3.26
CA ASP A 78 7.17 10.04 4.64
C ASP A 78 6.33 8.81 5.01
N LEU A 79 5.41 8.38 4.13
CA LEU A 79 4.58 7.19 4.35
C LEU A 79 5.42 5.91 4.36
N THR A 80 6.37 5.78 3.44
CA THR A 80 7.27 4.61 3.38
C THR A 80 8.09 4.50 4.65
N HIS A 81 8.73 5.60 5.09
CA HIS A 81 9.50 5.62 6.34
C HIS A 81 8.64 5.42 7.58
N ALA A 82 7.41 5.95 7.59
CA ALA A 82 6.49 5.73 8.71
C ALA A 82 6.05 4.26 8.78
N TYR A 83 5.77 3.63 7.63
CA TYR A 83 5.40 2.22 7.58
C TYR A 83 6.55 1.29 8.01
N GLN A 84 7.78 1.52 7.53
CA GLN A 84 8.96 0.74 7.95
C GLN A 84 9.13 0.78 9.47
N ARG A 85 9.13 1.98 10.07
CA ARG A 85 9.18 2.12 11.54
C ARG A 85 8.01 1.42 12.24
N SER A 86 6.85 1.37 11.61
CA SER A 86 5.68 0.71 12.19
C SER A 86 5.81 -0.80 12.25
N LEU A 87 6.61 -1.42 11.37
CA LEU A 87 6.96 -2.84 11.45
C LEU A 87 7.90 -3.10 12.64
N ASP A 88 8.85 -2.18 12.87
CA ASP A 88 9.73 -2.25 14.04
C ASP A 88 8.97 -2.14 15.36
N ASP A 89 7.86 -1.40 15.38
CA ASP A 89 7.05 -1.20 16.58
C ASP A 89 5.82 -2.13 16.66
N ASP A 90 5.63 -3.05 15.70
CA ASP A 90 4.45 -3.91 15.69
C ASP A 90 4.55 -5.02 16.76
N PRO A 91 3.66 -5.05 17.77
CA PRO A 91 3.72 -6.04 18.84
C PRO A 91 3.38 -7.46 18.36
N ARG A 92 2.82 -7.62 17.15
CA ARG A 92 2.53 -8.92 16.55
C ARG A 92 3.77 -9.55 15.91
N ILE A 93 4.86 -8.79 15.75
CA ILE A 93 6.10 -9.24 15.13
C ILE A 93 7.14 -9.45 16.24
N ALA A 94 7.60 -10.69 16.38
CA ALA A 94 8.71 -10.99 17.27
C ALA A 94 9.96 -10.20 16.85
N ILE A 95 10.76 -9.74 17.83
CA ILE A 95 11.91 -8.83 17.58
C ILE A 95 12.88 -9.42 16.54
N ASP A 96 13.15 -10.72 16.61
CA ASP A 96 14.02 -11.47 15.70
C ASP A 96 13.43 -11.69 14.29
N ARG A 97 12.17 -11.32 14.07
CA ARG A 97 11.43 -11.49 12.81
C ARG A 97 11.17 -10.18 12.07
N ARG A 98 11.54 -9.03 12.63
CA ARG A 98 11.30 -7.70 12.02
C ARG A 98 11.97 -7.57 10.65
N ASP A 99 13.24 -7.96 10.53
CA ASP A 99 13.96 -7.97 9.26
C ASP A 99 13.33 -8.90 8.21
N LEU A 100 12.69 -9.99 8.65
CA LEU A 100 11.97 -10.89 7.75
C LEU A 100 10.65 -10.25 7.30
N ALA A 101 9.90 -9.63 8.21
CA ALA A 101 8.66 -8.95 7.89
C ALA A 101 8.87 -7.77 6.92
N GLU A 102 9.94 -6.98 7.11
CA GLU A 102 10.30 -5.92 6.18
C GLU A 102 10.60 -6.48 4.78
N ARG A 103 11.42 -7.53 4.67
CA ARG A 103 11.73 -8.16 3.39
C ARG A 103 10.49 -8.71 2.70
N GLN A 104 9.64 -9.43 3.44
CA GLN A 104 8.37 -9.94 2.91
C GLN A 104 7.50 -8.80 2.40
N PHE A 105 7.35 -7.73 3.16
CA PHE A 105 6.60 -6.56 2.72
C PHE A 105 7.16 -5.94 1.43
N GLN A 106 8.47 -5.77 1.33
CA GLN A 106 9.12 -5.21 0.13
C GLN A 106 8.88 -6.10 -1.10
N GLU A 107 8.93 -7.43 -0.94
CA GLU A 107 8.59 -8.37 -2.02
C GLU A 107 7.15 -8.16 -2.52
N ARG A 108 6.17 -8.00 -1.61
CA ARG A 108 4.77 -7.74 -1.98
C ARG A 108 4.64 -6.40 -2.69
N LEU A 109 5.26 -5.34 -2.16
CA LEU A 109 5.24 -4.00 -2.75
C LEU A 109 5.80 -3.99 -4.18
N LEU A 110 6.91 -4.70 -4.42
CA LEU A 110 7.50 -4.83 -5.75
C LEU A 110 6.59 -5.61 -6.70
N ALA A 111 6.09 -6.77 -6.29
CA ALA A 111 5.23 -7.61 -7.11
C ALA A 111 3.93 -6.89 -7.51
N TYR A 112 3.27 -6.19 -6.58
CA TYR A 112 2.08 -5.41 -6.91
C TYR A 112 2.37 -4.24 -7.86
N ARG A 113 3.50 -3.56 -7.69
CA ARG A 113 3.95 -2.50 -8.60
C ARG A 113 4.16 -3.04 -10.01
N GLU A 114 4.86 -4.15 -10.15
CA GLU A 114 5.09 -4.81 -11.44
C GLU A 114 3.74 -5.20 -12.08
N ALA A 115 2.85 -5.83 -11.32
CA ALA A 115 1.52 -6.22 -11.81
C ALA A 115 0.71 -5.03 -12.36
N LEU A 116 0.80 -3.86 -11.73
CA LEU A 116 0.14 -2.63 -12.16
C LEU A 116 0.79 -1.98 -13.40
N THR A 117 2.11 -2.08 -13.55
CA THR A 117 2.85 -1.34 -14.59
C THR A 117 2.96 -2.07 -15.93
N VAL A 118 2.81 -3.40 -15.96
CA VAL A 118 2.91 -4.20 -17.19
C VAL A 118 1.87 -3.77 -18.24
N ARG A 119 2.33 -3.31 -19.41
CA ARG A 119 1.50 -2.94 -20.57
C ARG A 119 1.53 -4.03 -21.64
N GLY A 120 0.42 -4.24 -22.35
CA GLY A 120 0.40 -5.04 -23.58
C GLY A 120 0.22 -6.56 -23.42
N GLY A 121 -0.39 -7.02 -22.32
CA GLY A 121 -0.77 -8.44 -22.13
C GLY A 121 -2.26 -8.70 -22.35
N SER A 122 -2.64 -9.96 -22.48
CA SER A 122 -4.05 -10.40 -22.54
C SER A 122 -4.80 -10.25 -21.21
N LEU A 123 -4.08 -10.15 -20.09
CA LEU A 123 -4.62 -9.95 -18.75
C LEU A 123 -4.71 -8.45 -18.40
N GLN A 124 -5.75 -8.04 -17.69
CA GLN A 124 -5.86 -6.69 -17.17
C GLN A 124 -4.97 -6.53 -15.91
N ALA A 125 -4.66 -5.29 -15.53
CA ALA A 125 -3.85 -5.03 -14.34
C ALA A 125 -4.48 -5.60 -13.06
N ALA A 126 -5.80 -5.48 -12.94
CA ALA A 126 -6.58 -6.05 -11.84
C ALA A 126 -6.38 -7.57 -11.71
N ASP A 127 -6.47 -8.32 -12.83
CA ASP A 127 -6.24 -9.76 -12.84
C ASP A 127 -4.85 -10.14 -12.31
N ARG A 128 -3.81 -9.38 -12.70
CA ARG A 128 -2.44 -9.65 -12.26
C ARG A 128 -2.28 -9.38 -10.77
N VAL A 129 -2.80 -8.28 -10.27
CA VAL A 129 -2.75 -7.92 -8.84
C VAL A 129 -3.50 -8.95 -7.98
N GLY A 130 -4.70 -9.38 -8.43
CA GLY A 130 -5.44 -10.45 -7.76
C GLY A 130 -4.69 -11.79 -7.74
N ARG A 131 -4.04 -12.16 -8.85
CA ARG A 131 -3.20 -13.36 -8.92
C ARG A 131 -1.96 -13.26 -8.02
N CYS A 132 -1.35 -12.07 -7.89
CA CYS A 132 -0.24 -11.85 -6.97
C CYS A 132 -0.65 -12.13 -5.52
N LEU A 133 -1.80 -11.60 -5.07
CA LEU A 133 -2.31 -11.89 -3.71
C LEU A 133 -2.47 -13.40 -3.49
N LEU A 134 -3.15 -14.08 -4.41
CA LEU A 134 -3.39 -15.52 -4.30
C LEU A 134 -2.09 -16.32 -4.31
N ALA A 135 -1.09 -15.89 -5.09
CA ALA A 135 0.22 -16.55 -5.13
C ALA A 135 0.98 -16.41 -3.80
N PHE A 136 1.00 -15.22 -3.19
CA PHE A 136 1.63 -15.03 -1.88
C PHE A 136 0.91 -15.79 -0.77
N ALA A 137 -0.43 -15.87 -0.83
CA ALA A 137 -1.21 -16.60 0.15
C ALA A 137 -1.07 -18.14 0.03
N SER A 138 -0.68 -18.69 -1.12
CA SER A 138 -0.75 -20.13 -1.41
C SER A 138 0.55 -20.92 -1.38
N ASP A 139 1.64 -20.34 -0.84
CA ASP A 139 2.99 -20.92 -0.89
C ASP A 139 3.41 -21.40 -2.31
N GLY A 140 2.82 -20.81 -3.35
CA GLY A 140 3.06 -21.14 -4.76
C GLY A 140 2.42 -22.43 -5.28
N ALA A 141 1.75 -23.24 -4.46
CA ALA A 141 1.28 -24.57 -4.86
C ALA A 141 -0.18 -24.63 -5.34
N ARG A 142 -1.04 -23.68 -4.94
CA ARG A 142 -2.50 -23.76 -5.20
C ARG A 142 -3.14 -22.39 -5.40
N THR A 143 -3.05 -21.85 -6.62
CA THR A 143 -3.95 -20.76 -7.08
C THR A 143 -5.01 -21.25 -8.06
N ALA A 144 -4.91 -22.50 -8.53
CA ALA A 144 -5.83 -23.07 -9.50
C ALA A 144 -7.21 -23.30 -8.86
N GLY A 145 -8.18 -22.46 -9.22
CA GLY A 145 -9.57 -22.54 -8.74
C GLY A 145 -9.93 -21.54 -7.64
N ALA A 146 -8.96 -20.79 -7.11
CA ALA A 146 -9.24 -19.72 -6.16
C ALA A 146 -10.08 -18.60 -6.83
N PRO A 147 -11.09 -18.01 -6.16
CA PRO A 147 -11.99 -17.03 -6.77
C PRO A 147 -11.28 -15.70 -7.10
N LEU A 148 -10.65 -15.62 -8.28
CA LEU A 148 -9.91 -14.43 -8.71
C LEU A 148 -10.77 -13.16 -8.69
N ALA A 149 -12.06 -13.26 -9.03
CA ALA A 149 -12.97 -12.13 -9.02
C ALA A 149 -13.08 -11.47 -7.63
N TYR A 150 -13.14 -12.28 -6.56
CA TYR A 150 -13.22 -11.75 -5.20
C TYR A 150 -11.89 -11.15 -4.74
N ALA A 151 -10.76 -11.75 -5.12
CA ALA A 151 -9.44 -11.17 -4.88
C ALA A 151 -9.32 -9.77 -5.51
N ILE A 152 -9.81 -9.62 -6.75
CA ILE A 152 -9.82 -8.34 -7.46
C ILE A 152 -10.70 -7.33 -6.71
N GLU A 153 -11.93 -7.70 -6.37
CA GLU A 153 -12.87 -6.84 -5.65
C GLU A 153 -12.27 -6.36 -4.32
N LEU A 154 -11.72 -7.28 -3.53
CA LEU A 154 -11.09 -6.98 -2.25
C LEU A 154 -9.95 -5.97 -2.37
N LEU A 155 -9.04 -6.18 -3.33
CA LEU A 155 -7.89 -5.30 -3.55
C LEU A 155 -8.33 -3.93 -4.12
N GLN A 156 -9.43 -3.89 -4.88
CA GLN A 156 -10.04 -2.64 -5.32
C GLN A 156 -10.58 -1.86 -4.11
N ARG A 157 -11.28 -2.51 -3.18
CA ARG A 157 -11.75 -1.86 -1.93
C ARG A 157 -10.58 -1.25 -1.16
N TYR A 158 -9.46 -1.97 -1.00
CA TYR A 158 -8.28 -1.43 -0.33
C TYR A 158 -7.65 -0.25 -1.05
N THR A 159 -7.64 -0.26 -2.38
CA THR A 159 -7.15 0.85 -3.20
C THR A 159 -8.02 2.10 -3.03
N ASP A 160 -9.34 1.93 -3.05
CA ASP A 160 -10.30 3.02 -2.90
C ASP A 160 -10.24 3.62 -1.48
N GLU A 161 -10.19 2.77 -0.45
CA GLU A 161 -10.02 3.21 0.94
C GLU A 161 -8.69 3.96 1.15
N ALA A 162 -7.60 3.51 0.52
CA ALA A 162 -6.33 4.22 0.59
C ALA A 162 -6.38 5.60 -0.08
N ALA A 163 -7.04 5.71 -1.23
CA ALA A 163 -7.24 6.98 -1.92
C ALA A 163 -8.05 7.96 -1.06
N ASP A 164 -9.10 7.47 -0.38
CA ASP A 164 -9.91 8.28 0.53
C ASP A 164 -9.13 8.75 1.75
N LEU A 165 -8.31 7.87 2.35
CA LEU A 165 -7.42 8.25 3.47
C LEU A 165 -6.43 9.34 3.06
N LEU A 166 -5.80 9.20 1.90
CA LEU A 166 -4.86 10.18 1.36
C LEU A 166 -5.55 11.52 1.09
N ARG A 167 -6.73 11.49 0.46
CA ARG A 167 -7.53 12.69 0.18
C ARG A 167 -7.95 13.41 1.45
N ALA A 168 -8.38 12.68 2.46
CA ALA A 168 -8.78 13.25 3.75
C ALA A 168 -7.59 13.89 4.50
N ALA A 169 -6.41 13.29 4.42
CA ALA A 169 -5.23 13.76 5.17
C ALA A 169 -4.47 14.88 4.46
N PHE A 170 -4.28 14.77 3.14
CA PHE A 170 -3.41 15.65 2.36
C PHE A 170 -4.17 16.52 1.34
N GLY A 171 -5.47 16.28 1.14
CA GLY A 171 -6.28 16.95 0.14
C GLY A 171 -6.33 16.20 -1.19
N GLU A 172 -7.08 16.73 -2.15
CA GLU A 172 -7.07 16.22 -3.51
C GLU A 172 -5.76 16.57 -4.21
N ALA A 173 -5.23 15.62 -4.99
CA ALA A 173 -4.08 15.85 -5.86
C ALA A 173 -4.47 16.92 -6.89
N LYS A 174 -4.09 18.17 -6.61
CA LYS A 174 -4.16 19.24 -7.60
C LYS A 174 -2.98 19.03 -8.54
N LEU A 175 -3.22 18.31 -9.64
CA LEU A 175 -2.38 18.46 -10.82
C LEU A 175 -2.32 19.96 -11.13
N PRO A 176 -1.14 20.55 -11.41
CA PRO A 176 -1.09 21.91 -11.93
C PRO A 176 -2.00 22.00 -13.14
N GLU A 177 -3.04 22.83 -13.07
CA GLU A 177 -3.78 23.23 -14.26
C GLU A 177 -2.73 23.86 -15.20
N ASP A 178 -2.62 23.31 -16.41
CA ASP A 178 -1.80 23.80 -17.52
C ASP A 178 -0.27 23.61 -17.49
N VAL A 179 0.18 22.34 -17.43
CA VAL A 179 1.41 21.99 -18.17
C VAL A 179 1.12 20.88 -19.16
N LYS A 180 1.04 21.25 -20.45
CA LYS A 180 0.96 20.28 -21.54
C LYS A 180 2.24 19.42 -21.56
N PRO A 181 2.15 18.09 -21.78
CA PRO A 181 3.31 17.18 -21.83
C PRO A 181 4.44 17.61 -22.79
N SER A 182 4.12 18.46 -23.77
CA SER A 182 5.06 19.02 -24.74
C SER A 182 6.08 20.00 -24.16
N VAL A 183 5.87 20.52 -22.94
CA VAL A 183 6.79 21.49 -22.32
C VAL A 183 7.97 20.80 -21.62
N LEU A 184 7.82 19.55 -21.20
CA LEU A 184 8.85 18.79 -20.45
C LEU A 184 9.93 18.13 -21.33
N ARG A 185 9.88 18.28 -22.67
CA ARG A 185 10.81 17.64 -23.61
C ARG A 185 11.81 18.58 -24.30
N HIS A 186 11.87 19.85 -23.93
CA HIS A 186 12.75 20.83 -24.60
C HIS A 186 13.81 21.50 -23.71
N GLU A 187 14.29 20.79 -22.69
CA GLU A 187 15.58 21.13 -22.06
C GLU A 187 16.51 19.91 -22.09
N ARG A 188 17.10 19.69 -23.27
CA ARG A 188 18.35 18.97 -23.45
C ARG A 188 19.19 19.71 -24.48
#